data_AF-A0A7J5AVN5-F1
#
_entry.id   AF-A0A7J5AVN5-F1
#
_cell.length_a   1.000
_cell.length_b   1.000
_cell.length_c   1.000
_cell.angle_alpha   90.00
_cell.angle_beta   90.00
_cell.angle_gamma   90.00
#
_symmetry.space_group_name_H-M   'P 1'
#
loop_
_entity.id
_entity.type
_entity.pdbx_description
1 polymer ?
#
loop_
_entity_poly.entity_id
_entity_poly.type
_entity_poly.pdbx_seq_one_letter_code
_entity_poly.pdbx_strand_id
1 'polypeptide(L)'
;MTYGTATLIGCGALVLGGPIGLSLVANLIRRQREFGRRPLRLFVASGMIVSGAIFLFGGPAFHRLFPPPYDPMLANGKGLDLRGFLFWWAAWAGAALTFTIALAYGVDLSRLRRSRQAA
;
A
#
# COMPACT_ATOMS: atom_id res chain seq x y z
N MET A 1 14.52 21.22 -3.97
CA MET A 1 13.61 20.62 -2.97
C MET A 1 14.41 20.31 -1.72
N THR A 2 13.94 20.70 -0.54
CA THR A 2 14.62 20.36 0.72
C THR A 2 14.53 18.86 1.00
N TYR A 3 15.56 18.31 1.61
CA TYR A 3 15.70 16.88 1.84
C TYR A 3 14.55 16.31 2.71
N GLY A 4 13.93 17.13 3.56
CA GLY A 4 12.72 16.78 4.34
C GLY A 4 11.45 16.59 3.50
N THR A 5 11.27 17.37 2.44
CA THR A 5 10.11 17.28 1.56
C THR A 5 10.09 15.96 0.78
N ALA A 6 11.26 15.49 0.34
CA ALA A 6 11.39 14.20 -0.37
C ALA A 6 10.96 13.01 0.50
N THR A 7 11.30 13.01 1.79
CA THR A 7 10.87 11.97 2.75
C THR A 7 9.37 11.97 2.94
N LEU A 8 8.78 13.16 3.07
CA LEU A 8 7.36 13.34 3.30
C LEU A 8 6.56 12.84 2.09
N ILE A 9 7.03 13.15 0.88
CA ILE A 9 6.48 12.63 -0.37
C ILE A 9 6.63 11.10 -0.41
N GLY A 10 7.80 10.56 -0.05
CA GLY A 10 8.04 9.12 -0.03
C GLY A 10 7.14 8.36 0.95
N CYS A 11 7.00 8.88 2.17
CA CYS A 11 6.06 8.34 3.16
C CYS A 11 4.62 8.43 2.68
N GLY A 12 4.22 9.56 2.10
CA GLY A 12 2.89 9.73 1.51
C GLY A 12 2.61 8.71 0.40
N ALA A 13 3.59 8.47 -0.48
CA ALA A 13 3.50 7.47 -1.53
C ALA A 13 3.39 6.04 -0.98
N LEU A 14 4.12 5.70 0.08
CA LEU A 14 4.01 4.40 0.75
C LEU A 14 2.66 4.19 1.42
N VAL A 15 2.14 5.20 2.11
CA VAL A 15 0.86 5.12 2.82
C VAL A 15 -0.31 5.07 1.86
N LEU A 16 -0.30 5.93 0.83
CA LEU A 16 -1.47 6.15 -0.03
C LEU A 16 -1.38 5.44 -1.38
N GLY A 17 -0.18 5.08 -1.85
CA GLY A 17 0.01 4.48 -3.18
C GLY A 17 -0.75 3.16 -3.34
N GLY A 18 -0.66 2.27 -2.34
CA GLY A 18 -1.40 1.02 -2.31
C GLY A 18 -2.93 1.22 -2.31
N PRO A 19 -3.49 1.98 -1.35
CA PRO A 19 -4.93 2.29 -1.29
C PRO A 19 -5.49 2.95 -2.55
N ILE A 20 -4.79 3.94 -3.09
CA ILE A 20 -5.22 4.68 -4.29
C ILE A 20 -5.19 3.74 -5.51
N GLY A 21 -4.10 2.98 -5.69
CA GLY A 21 -3.97 2.02 -6.78
C GLY A 21 -5.08 0.97 -6.73
N LEU A 22 -5.35 0.41 -5.55
CA LEU A 22 -6.44 -0.55 -5.38
C LEU A 22 -7.80 0.06 -5.73
N SER A 23 -8.08 1.26 -5.21
CA SER A 23 -9.36 1.94 -5.41
C SER A 23 -9.61 2.29 -6.88
N LEU A 24 -8.57 2.71 -7.60
CA LEU A 24 -8.65 2.99 -9.05
C LEU A 24 -8.97 1.73 -9.85
N VAL A 25 -8.25 0.63 -9.58
CA VAL A 25 -8.49 -0.65 -10.25
C VAL A 25 -9.88 -1.19 -9.92
N ALA A 26 -10.32 -1.09 -8.66
CA ALA A 26 -11.68 -1.46 -8.26
C ALA A 26 -12.74 -0.66 -9.04
N ASN A 27 -12.53 0.66 -9.19
CA ASN A 27 -13.46 1.52 -9.91
C ASN A 27 -13.49 1.19 -11.41
N LEU A 28 -12.34 0.86 -12.01
CA LEU A 28 -12.26 0.43 -13.40
C LEU A 28 -13.03 -0.88 -13.65
N ILE A 29 -12.84 -1.86 -12.75
CA ILE A 29 -13.56 -3.13 -12.79
C ILE A 29 -15.07 -2.91 -12.61
N ARG A 30 -15.49 -2.02 -11.70
CA ARG A 30 -16.90 -1.68 -11.49
C ARG A 30 -17.54 -0.98 -12.70
N ARG A 31 -16.79 -0.13 -13.42
CA ARG A 31 -17.26 0.53 -14.65
C ARG A 31 -17.51 -0.46 -15.77
N GLN A 32 -16.72 -1.52 -15.86
CA GLN A 32 -16.94 -2.60 -16.81
C GLN A 32 -18.00 -3.57 -16.25
N ARG A 33 -19.26 -3.09 -16.21
CA ARG A 33 -20.47 -3.72 -15.64
C ARG A 33 -20.72 -5.20 -15.99
N GLU A 34 -19.97 -5.77 -16.92
CA GLU A 34 -20.09 -7.16 -17.40
C GLU A 34 -19.05 -8.12 -16.80
N PHE A 35 -18.06 -7.64 -16.06
CA PHE A 35 -17.03 -8.52 -15.50
C PHE A 35 -17.61 -9.35 -14.33
N GLY A 36 -17.77 -10.65 -14.56
CA GLY A 36 -18.37 -11.62 -13.64
C GLY A 36 -17.62 -11.81 -12.30
N ARG A 37 -17.94 -12.87 -11.56
CA ARG A 37 -17.44 -13.09 -10.17
C ARG A 37 -15.93 -13.43 -10.06
N ARG A 38 -15.29 -13.90 -11.13
CA ARG A 38 -13.85 -14.26 -11.19
C ARG A 38 -12.88 -13.07 -11.07
N PRO A 39 -13.01 -11.98 -11.85
CA PRO A 39 -12.12 -10.81 -11.79
C PRO A 39 -12.09 -10.15 -10.41
N LEU A 40 -13.21 -10.12 -9.68
CA LEU A 40 -13.27 -9.47 -8.37
C LEU A 40 -12.57 -10.28 -7.25
N ARG A 41 -12.57 -11.61 -7.34
CA ARG A 41 -11.76 -12.46 -6.44
C ARG A 41 -10.27 -12.31 -6.70
N LEU A 42 -9.88 -12.24 -7.97
CA LEU A 42 -8.50 -11.95 -8.36
C LEU A 42 -8.06 -10.57 -7.87
N PHE A 43 -8.96 -9.59 -7.87
CA PHE A 43 -8.71 -8.26 -7.33
C PHE A 43 -8.47 -8.24 -5.81
N VAL A 44 -9.26 -8.98 -5.03
CA VAL A 44 -9.04 -9.09 -3.58
C VAL A 44 -7.73 -9.82 -3.29
N ALA A 45 -7.44 -10.91 -4.01
CA ALA A 45 -6.20 -11.65 -3.87
C ALA A 45 -4.98 -10.80 -4.24
N SER A 46 -5.05 -10.05 -5.34
CA SER A 46 -3.97 -9.14 -5.74
C SER A 46 -3.80 -8.02 -4.73
N GLY A 47 -4.87 -7.49 -4.13
CA GLY A 47 -4.75 -6.49 -3.07
C GLY A 47 -4.08 -7.00 -1.79
N MET A 48 -4.30 -8.25 -1.42
CA MET A 48 -3.55 -8.87 -0.31
C MET A 48 -2.08 -9.07 -0.65
N ILE A 49 -1.76 -9.51 -1.88
CA ILE A 49 -0.38 -9.68 -2.34
C ILE A 49 0.34 -8.34 -2.37
N VAL A 50 -0.30 -7.29 -2.90
CA VAL A 50 0.26 -5.93 -2.95
C VAL A 50 0.47 -5.38 -1.54
N SER A 51 -0.47 -5.58 -0.63
CA SER A 51 -0.28 -5.19 0.78
C SER A 51 0.93 -5.89 1.40
N GLY A 52 1.08 -7.20 1.22
CA GLY A 52 2.24 -7.95 1.70
C GLY A 52 3.56 -7.48 1.09
N ALA A 53 3.56 -7.16 -0.20
CA ALA A 53 4.73 -6.61 -0.88
C ALA A 53 5.12 -5.23 -0.33
N ILE A 54 4.15 -4.34 -0.06
CA ILE A 54 4.38 -3.04 0.57
C ILE A 54 4.93 -3.23 1.98
N PHE A 55 4.37 -4.16 2.77
CA PHE A 55 4.80 -4.42 4.14
C PHE A 55 6.26 -4.89 4.22
N LEU A 56 6.67 -5.81 3.33
CA LEU A 56 8.00 -6.41 3.36
C LEU A 56 9.06 -5.56 2.65
N PHE A 57 8.70 -4.92 1.54
CA PHE A 57 9.68 -4.28 0.65
C PHE A 57 9.54 -2.75 0.57
N GLY A 58 8.43 -2.17 1.06
CA GLY A 58 8.17 -0.73 0.94
C GLY A 58 9.23 0.12 1.65
N GLY A 59 9.55 -0.21 2.90
CA GLY A 59 10.60 0.48 3.67
C GLY A 59 11.98 0.42 3.01
N PRO A 60 12.54 -0.78 2.72
CA PRO A 60 13.83 -0.92 2.06
C PRO A 60 13.92 -0.27 0.68
N ALA A 61 12.86 -0.39 -0.13
CA ALA A 61 12.84 0.18 -1.48
C ALA A 61 12.90 1.72 -1.44
N PHE A 62 12.11 2.36 -0.56
CA PHE A 62 12.12 3.82 -0.44
C PHE A 62 13.39 4.36 0.22
N HIS A 63 13.97 3.61 1.17
CA HIS A 63 15.27 3.97 1.74
C HIS A 63 16.38 4.01 0.69
N ARG A 64 16.37 3.08 -0.28
CA ARG A 64 17.32 3.08 -1.41
C ARG A 64 17.05 4.17 -2.45
N LEU A 65 15.78 4.49 -2.71
CA LEU A 65 15.42 5.52 -3.69
C LEU A 65 15.71 6.94 -3.19
N PHE A 66 15.67 7.15 -1.88
CA PHE A 66 15.95 8.44 -1.24
C PHE A 66 17.08 8.29 -0.20
N PRO A 67 18.31 8.01 -0.64
CA PRO A 67 19.42 7.79 0.28
C PRO A 67 19.68 9.04 1.15
N PRO A 68 20.11 8.88 2.41
CA PRO A 68 20.57 9.98 3.25
C PRO A 68 21.71 10.76 2.60
N PRO A 69 21.71 12.11 2.62
CA PRO A 69 22.92 12.88 2.38
C PRO A 69 23.92 12.45 3.43
N TYR A 70 25.18 12.48 3.06
CA TYR A 70 26.26 12.08 3.94
C TYR A 70 26.19 12.86 5.25
N ASP A 71 25.93 12.15 6.35
CA ASP A 71 25.96 12.70 7.70
C ASP A 71 27.12 12.01 8.45
N PRO A 72 28.16 12.76 8.87
CA PRO A 72 29.31 12.21 9.56
C PRO A 72 28.96 11.57 10.92
N MET A 73 27.84 11.93 11.56
CA MET A 73 27.35 11.27 12.77
C MET A 73 26.78 9.88 12.46
N LEU A 74 26.06 9.74 11.34
CA LEU A 74 25.53 8.46 10.87
C LEU A 74 26.65 7.56 10.33
N ALA A 75 27.62 8.14 9.61
CA ALA A 75 28.78 7.43 9.06
C ALA A 75 29.72 6.86 10.14
N ASN A 76 29.79 7.52 11.30
CA ASN A 76 30.54 7.02 12.47
C ASN A 76 29.76 5.99 13.31
N GLY A 77 28.58 5.54 12.84
CA GLY A 77 27.75 4.56 13.55
C GLY A 77 27.11 5.09 14.85
N LYS A 78 27.20 6.41 15.10
CA LYS A 78 26.68 7.06 16.31
C LYS A 78 25.31 7.72 16.11
N GLY A 79 24.84 7.82 14.87
CA GLY A 79 23.56 8.44 14.54
C GLY A 79 22.43 7.42 14.39
N LEU A 80 21.26 7.76 14.94
CA LEU A 80 20.03 6.99 14.77
C LEU A 80 19.36 7.38 13.44
N ASP A 81 19.14 6.42 12.54
CA ASP A 81 18.42 6.67 11.28
C ASP A 81 16.90 6.69 11.52
N LEU A 82 16.39 7.83 12.02
CA LEU A 82 14.94 8.03 12.18
C LEU A 82 14.17 7.96 10.86
N ARG A 83 14.82 8.13 9.70
CA ARG A 83 14.15 8.09 8.39
C ARG A 83 13.88 6.68 7.91
N GLY A 84 14.86 5.79 8.03
CA GLY A 84 14.65 4.37 7.79
C GLY A 84 13.47 3.85 8.62
N PHE A 85 13.39 4.30 9.87
CA PHE A 85 12.26 4.01 10.75
C PHE A 85 10.94 4.60 10.22
N LEU A 86 10.91 5.87 9.82
CA LEU A 86 9.73 6.53 9.25
C LEU A 86 9.21 5.82 7.99
N PHE A 87 10.09 5.43 7.05
CA PHE A 87 9.67 4.68 5.87
C PHE A 87 9.12 3.31 6.21
N TRP A 88 9.66 2.66 7.24
CA TRP A 88 9.15 1.40 7.74
C TRP A 88 7.73 1.52 8.30
N TRP A 89 7.51 2.53 9.17
CA TRP A 89 6.19 2.84 9.71
C TRP A 89 5.19 3.23 8.62
N ALA A 90 5.62 4.03 7.65
CA ALA A 90 4.79 4.42 6.50
C ALA A 90 4.40 3.21 5.64
N ALA A 91 5.34 2.29 5.39
CA ALA A 91 5.08 1.07 4.65
C ALA A 91 4.08 0.16 5.39
N TRP A 92 4.21 0.01 6.71
CA TRP A 92 3.28 -0.76 7.52
C TRP A 92 1.88 -0.16 7.54
N ALA A 93 1.78 1.16 7.72
CA ALA A 93 0.50 1.88 7.69
C ALA A 93 -0.18 1.75 6.31
N GLY A 94 0.58 1.93 5.22
CA GLY A 94 0.07 1.77 3.86
C GLY A 94 -0.35 0.33 3.54
N ALA A 95 0.43 -0.66 3.99
CA ALA A 95 0.08 -2.07 3.85
C ALA A 95 -1.22 -2.40 4.59
N ALA A 96 -1.37 -1.95 5.84
CA ALA A 96 -2.57 -2.16 6.64
C ALA A 96 -3.81 -1.53 5.98
N LEU A 97 -3.69 -0.29 5.49
CA LEU A 97 -4.77 0.38 4.75
C LEU A 97 -5.13 -0.35 3.45
N THR A 98 -4.13 -0.79 2.69
CA THR A 98 -4.36 -1.55 1.45
C THR A 98 -5.09 -2.87 1.75
N PHE A 99 -4.71 -3.53 2.84
CA PHE A 99 -5.31 -4.79 3.28
C PHE A 99 -6.77 -4.61 3.73
N THR A 100 -7.06 -3.59 4.54
CA THR A 100 -8.43 -3.31 5.00
C THR A 100 -9.36 -2.97 3.85
N ILE A 101 -8.88 -2.22 2.85
CA ILE A 101 -9.64 -1.93 1.63
C ILE A 101 -9.90 -3.22 0.84
N ALA A 102 -8.88 -4.06 0.62
CA ALA A 102 -9.04 -5.33 -0.06
C ALA A 102 -10.06 -6.24 0.64
N LEU A 103 -10.02 -6.30 1.98
CA LEU A 103 -11.00 -7.01 2.78
C LEU A 103 -12.42 -6.43 2.66
N ALA A 104 -12.57 -5.11 2.72
CA ALA A 104 -13.86 -4.45 2.58
C ALA A 104 -14.53 -4.82 1.25
N TYR A 105 -13.78 -4.82 0.14
CA TYR A 105 -14.26 -5.28 -1.16
C TYR A 105 -14.61 -6.78 -1.17
N GLY A 106 -13.84 -7.62 -0.47
CA GLY A 106 -14.14 -9.04 -0.30
C GLY A 106 -15.43 -9.30 0.48
N VAL A 107 -15.67 -8.54 1.56
CA VAL A 107 -16.91 -8.62 2.36
C VAL A 107 -18.12 -8.16 1.55
N ASP A 108 -18.01 -7.06 0.83
CA ASP A 108 -19.08 -6.54 -0.04
C ASP A 108 -19.51 -7.59 -1.10
N LEU A 109 -18.53 -8.27 -1.71
CA LEU A 109 -18.78 -9.40 -2.62
C LEU A 109 -19.52 -10.56 -1.91
N SER A 110 -19.11 -10.91 -0.69
CA SER A 110 -19.73 -12.00 0.06
C SER A 110 -21.20 -11.71 0.40
N ARG A 111 -21.53 -10.45 0.70
CA ARG A 111 -22.90 -9.99 0.95
C ARG A 111 -23.75 -10.05 -0.32
N LEU A 112 -23.23 -9.55 -1.45
CA LEU A 112 -23.89 -9.65 -2.76
C LEU A 112 -24.13 -11.10 -3.20
N ARG A 113 -23.26 -12.03 -2.78
CA ARG A 113 -23.44 -13.45 -3.06
C ARG A 113 -24.60 -14.05 -2.26
N ARG A 114 -24.71 -13.73 -0.96
CA ARG A 114 -25.80 -14.22 -0.11
C ARG A 114 -27.16 -13.71 -0.57
N SER A 115 -27.27 -12.43 -0.93
CA SER A 115 -28.55 -11.86 -1.39
C SER A 115 -29.07 -12.50 -2.68
N ARG A 116 -28.18 -12.85 -3.62
CA ARG A 116 -28.56 -13.55 -4.87
C ARG A 116 -28.86 -15.04 -4.71
N GLN A 117 -28.52 -15.67 -3.58
CA GLN A 117 -28.85 -17.08 -3.31
C GLN A 117 -30.14 -17.22 -2.50
N ALA A 118 -30.64 -16.12 -1.92
CA ALA A 118 -31.87 -16.07 -1.13
C ALA A 118 -33.09 -15.58 -1.93
N ALA A 119 -32.88 -15.20 -3.20
CA ALA A 119 -33.91 -14.85 -4.18
C ALA A 119 -33.97 -15.94 -5.26
#